data_AF-A0A3L7T476-F1
#
_entry.id   AF-A0A3L7T476-F1
#
_cell.length_a   1.000
_cell.length_b   1.000
_cell.length_c   1.000
_cell.angle_alpha   90.00
_cell.angle_beta   90.00
_cell.angle_gamma   90.00
#
_symmetry.space_group_name_H-M   'P 1'
#
loop_
_entity.id
_entity.type
_entity.pdbx_description
1 polymer ?
#
loop_
_entity_poly.entity_id
_entity_poly.type
_entity_poly.pdbx_seq_one_letter_code
_entity_poly.pdbx_strand_id
1 'polypeptide(L)'
;MADTNNMIPASSGMDAEQSSGFSVYKPGQGYYTRMGTIVGASLVSILGILWIWEYMKGVKLGTMNPLYVAAGGAIIVGGIITLVVYYLVFVKPRSVDFLIATEGEMKKVNWSTRREIIGSTSAVIMTVLVISVFCYGIDRAFFWFFAQIKVLDV
;
A
#
# COMPACT_ATOMS: atom_id res chain seq x y z
N MET A 1 26.20 -20.24 62.21
CA MET A 1 26.10 -21.10 61.02
C MET A 1 24.64 -21.16 60.59
N ALA A 2 24.28 -20.36 59.59
CA ALA A 2 23.23 -20.60 58.59
C ALA A 2 23.09 -19.28 57.79
N ASP A 3 23.90 -19.17 56.74
CA ASP A 3 23.77 -18.13 55.70
C ASP A 3 22.75 -18.65 54.69
N THR A 4 21.51 -18.14 54.73
CA THR A 4 20.45 -18.51 53.80
C THR A 4 20.40 -17.50 52.66
N ASN A 5 21.27 -17.72 51.68
CA ASN A 5 21.01 -17.60 50.23
C ASN A 5 19.92 -16.61 49.81
N ASN A 6 20.34 -15.35 49.67
CA ASN A 6 19.74 -14.39 48.76
C ASN A 6 19.93 -14.89 47.31
N MET A 7 18.94 -15.59 46.77
CA MET A 7 18.84 -15.83 45.33
C MET A 7 17.49 -15.30 44.85
N ILE A 8 17.47 -14.01 44.53
CA ILE A 8 16.47 -13.45 43.63
C ILE A 8 16.71 -14.13 42.27
N PRO A 9 15.75 -14.87 41.69
CA PRO A 9 15.89 -15.29 40.31
C PRO A 9 15.88 -14.01 39.47
N ALA A 10 17.04 -13.68 38.89
CA ALA A 10 17.17 -12.63 37.90
C ALA A 10 16.07 -12.85 36.86
N SER A 11 15.27 -11.81 36.65
CA SER A 11 14.20 -11.75 35.67
C SER A 11 14.63 -12.46 34.40
N SER A 12 13.87 -13.50 34.05
CA SER A 12 13.92 -14.21 32.78
C SER A 12 14.23 -13.22 31.67
N GLY A 13 15.48 -13.23 31.21
CA GLY A 13 15.81 -12.72 29.91
C GLY A 13 14.82 -13.41 28.98
N MET A 14 13.99 -12.62 28.33
CA MET A 14 13.20 -13.11 27.22
C MET A 14 14.24 -13.52 26.18
N ASP A 15 14.61 -14.79 26.26
CA ASP A 15 15.53 -15.44 25.36
C ASP A 15 14.99 -15.15 23.96
N ALA A 16 15.71 -14.29 23.25
CA ALA A 16 15.46 -14.02 21.86
C ALA A 16 15.75 -15.32 21.13
N GLU A 17 14.75 -16.20 21.08
CA GLU A 17 14.78 -17.38 20.26
C GLU A 17 14.93 -16.90 18.82
N GLN A 18 16.18 -16.98 18.35
CA GLN A 18 16.58 -16.62 17.02
C GLN A 18 15.98 -17.66 16.09
N SER A 19 14.72 -17.40 15.75
CA SER A 19 13.92 -18.19 14.85
C SER A 19 14.62 -18.25 13.49
N SER A 20 14.90 -19.49 13.05
CA SER A 20 15.42 -19.88 11.74
C SER A 20 15.00 -18.90 10.64
N GLY A 21 15.92 -18.50 9.75
CA GLY A 21 15.84 -17.32 8.87
C GLY A 21 14.64 -17.18 7.91
N PHE A 22 13.66 -18.08 7.97
CA PHE A 22 12.40 -18.06 7.22
C PHE A 22 11.14 -18.27 8.08
N SER A 23 11.29 -18.34 9.40
CA SER A 23 10.16 -18.54 10.30
C SER A 23 9.48 -17.20 10.60
N VAL A 24 8.15 -17.22 10.62
CA VAL A 24 7.31 -16.03 10.78
C VAL A 24 7.55 -15.40 12.15
N TYR A 25 7.99 -14.14 12.17
CA TYR A 25 8.20 -13.41 13.40
C TYR A 25 6.85 -13.05 14.06
N LYS A 26 6.71 -13.40 15.35
CA LYS A 26 5.50 -13.20 16.17
C LYS A 26 4.20 -13.63 15.45
N PRO A 27 4.01 -14.94 15.22
CA PRO A 27 2.80 -15.42 14.54
C PRO A 27 1.56 -15.11 15.39
N GLY A 28 0.49 -14.61 14.76
CA GLY A 28 -0.79 -14.30 15.41
C GLY A 28 -1.02 -12.83 15.81
N GLN A 29 -0.01 -11.95 15.76
CA GLN A 29 -0.16 -10.52 16.03
C GLN A 29 -0.02 -9.68 14.75
N GLY A 30 -0.81 -8.60 14.63
CA GLY A 30 -0.71 -7.70 13.47
C GLY A 30 -1.41 -8.25 12.21
N TYR A 31 -2.36 -9.18 12.35
CA TYR A 31 -2.96 -9.91 11.22
C TYR A 31 -3.57 -8.95 10.18
N TYR A 32 -4.38 -7.98 10.61
CA TYR A 32 -5.09 -7.09 9.70
C TYR A 32 -4.12 -6.17 8.95
N THR A 33 -3.12 -5.61 9.64
CA THR A 33 -2.13 -4.72 9.01
C THR A 33 -1.20 -5.48 8.06
N ARG A 34 -0.81 -6.71 8.40
CA ARG A 34 -0.02 -7.57 7.49
C ARG A 34 -0.81 -7.93 6.24
N MET A 35 -2.06 -8.38 6.38
CA MET A 35 -2.92 -8.71 5.23
C MET A 35 -3.20 -7.48 4.36
N GLY A 36 -3.50 -6.32 4.97
CA GLY A 36 -3.71 -5.07 4.25
C GLY A 36 -2.48 -4.67 3.43
N THR A 37 -1.28 -4.80 4.00
CA THR A 37 -0.02 -4.51 3.30
C THR A 37 0.21 -5.48 2.14
N ILE A 38 -0.09 -6.77 2.31
CA ILE A 38 0.05 -7.78 1.25
C ILE A 38 -0.93 -7.52 0.12
N VAL A 39 -2.19 -7.23 0.43
CA VAL A 39 -3.22 -6.93 -0.58
C VAL A 39 -2.84 -5.67 -1.36
N GLY A 40 -2.46 -4.60 -0.67
CA GLY A 40 -2.02 -3.35 -1.31
C GLY A 40 -0.78 -3.56 -2.18
N ALA A 41 0.25 -4.22 -1.65
CA ALA A 41 1.46 -4.53 -2.40
C ALA A 41 1.17 -5.42 -3.62
N SER A 42 0.30 -6.42 -3.47
CA SER A 42 -0.08 -7.33 -4.56
C SER A 42 -0.81 -6.59 -5.68
N LEU A 43 -1.76 -5.72 -5.34
CA LEU A 43 -2.49 -4.91 -6.33
C LEU A 43 -1.55 -4.00 -7.12
N VAL A 44 -0.65 -3.28 -6.44
CA VAL A 44 0.34 -2.42 -7.09
C VAL A 44 1.29 -3.25 -7.96
N SER A 45 1.73 -4.42 -7.47
CA SER A 45 2.64 -5.31 -8.19
C SER A 45 2.01 -5.87 -9.45
N ILE A 46 0.74 -6.30 -9.40
CA ILE A 46 0.00 -6.81 -10.56
C ILE A 46 -0.10 -5.72 -11.64
N LEU A 47 -0.51 -4.49 -11.26
CA LEU A 47 -0.58 -3.38 -12.20
C LEU A 47 0.79 -3.04 -12.81
N GLY A 48 1.85 -3.07 -11.99
CA GLY A 48 3.22 -2.86 -12.44
C GLY A 48 3.70 -3.95 -13.42
N ILE A 49 3.39 -5.21 -13.16
CA ILE A 49 3.74 -6.34 -14.04
C ILE A 49 2.98 -6.25 -15.37
N LEU A 50 1.68 -5.91 -15.34
CA LEU A 50 0.90 -5.70 -16.55
C LEU A 50 1.47 -4.56 -17.42
N TRP A 51 1.91 -3.47 -16.78
CA TRP A 51 2.55 -2.37 -17.48
C TRP A 51 3.92 -2.76 -18.08
N ILE A 52 4.77 -3.46 -17.31
CA ILE A 52 6.08 -3.96 -17.77
C ILE A 52 5.92 -4.98 -18.91
N TRP A 53 4.89 -5.82 -18.85
CA TRP A 53 4.59 -6.83 -19.87
C TRP A 53 4.41 -6.20 -21.25
N GLU A 54 3.67 -5.08 -21.33
CA GLU A 54 3.49 -4.33 -22.58
C GLU A 54 4.81 -3.79 -23.13
N TYR A 55 5.69 -3.29 -22.24
CA TYR A 55 7.00 -2.79 -22.64
C TYR A 55 7.91 -3.92 -23.15
N MET A 56 7.93 -5.07 -22.48
CA MET A 56 8.79 -6.20 -22.85
C MET A 56 8.37 -6.90 -24.15
N LYS A 57 7.07 -6.92 -24.49
CA LYS A 57 6.61 -7.37 -25.82
C LYS A 57 7.17 -6.52 -26.96
N GLY A 58 7.47 -5.25 -26.70
CA GLY A 58 8.08 -4.33 -27.67
C GLY A 58 9.56 -4.60 -27.93
N VAL A 59 10.25 -5.35 -27.07
CA VAL A 59 11.68 -5.62 -27.17
C VAL A 59 11.91 -6.90 -28.01
N LYS A 60 12.48 -6.73 -29.20
CA LYS A 60 12.86 -7.84 -30.08
C LYS A 60 14.27 -8.33 -29.77
N LEU A 61 14.41 -9.35 -28.93
CA LEU A 61 15.69 -10.02 -28.66
C LEU A 61 15.91 -11.17 -29.67
N GLY A 62 16.56 -10.85 -30.79
CA GLY A 62 17.00 -11.86 -31.77
C GLY A 62 15.85 -12.70 -32.36
N THR A 63 16.02 -14.03 -32.39
CA THR A 63 15.09 -15.02 -32.95
C THR A 63 14.05 -15.54 -31.94
N MET A 64 14.09 -15.07 -30.69
CA MET A 64 13.19 -15.54 -29.64
C MET A 64 11.81 -14.89 -29.78
N ASN A 65 10.75 -15.67 -29.56
CA ASN A 65 9.39 -15.14 -29.58
C ASN A 65 9.25 -14.08 -28.45
N PRO A 66 8.86 -12.82 -28.76
CA PRO A 66 8.70 -11.76 -27.77
C PRO A 66 7.80 -12.14 -26.59
N LEU A 67 6.88 -13.08 -26.79
CA LEU A 67 6.01 -13.59 -25.75
C LEU A 67 6.77 -14.33 -24.63
N TYR A 68 7.81 -15.11 -24.95
CA TYR A 68 8.59 -15.82 -23.94
C TYR A 68 9.48 -14.88 -23.12
N VAL A 69 9.99 -13.83 -23.76
CA VAL A 69 10.78 -12.78 -23.09
C VAL A 69 9.91 -12.00 -22.11
N ALA A 70 8.72 -11.58 -22.53
CA ALA A 70 7.74 -10.91 -21.67
C ALA A 70 7.26 -11.81 -20.52
N ALA A 71 7.03 -13.10 -20.79
CA ALA A 71 6.65 -14.06 -19.75
C ALA A 71 7.75 -14.28 -18.72
N GLY A 72 8.98 -14.52 -19.17
CA GLY A 72 10.12 -14.71 -18.28
C GLY A 72 10.39 -13.49 -17.41
N GLY A 73 10.39 -12.29 -18.00
CA GLY A 73 10.60 -11.06 -17.25
C GLY A 73 9.51 -10.79 -16.21
N ALA A 74 8.23 -11.04 -16.55
CA ALA A 74 7.12 -10.86 -15.61
C ALA A 74 7.21 -11.82 -14.41
N ILE A 75 7.58 -13.08 -14.64
CA ILE A 75 7.76 -14.07 -13.56
C ILE A 75 8.92 -13.68 -12.65
N ILE A 76 10.06 -13.27 -13.20
CA ILE A 76 11.24 -12.86 -12.42
C ILE A 76 10.89 -11.64 -11.57
N VAL A 77 10.33 -10.59 -12.17
CA VAL A 77 9.97 -9.36 -11.47
C VAL A 77 8.92 -9.66 -10.39
N GLY A 78 7.87 -10.42 -10.71
CA GLY A 78 6.84 -10.81 -9.74
C GLY A 78 7.40 -11.65 -8.59
N GLY A 79 8.32 -12.57 -8.88
CA GLY A 79 9.01 -13.38 -7.87
C GLY A 79 9.87 -12.54 -6.93
N ILE A 80 10.67 -11.61 -7.47
CA ILE A 80 11.48 -10.69 -6.67
C ILE A 80 10.60 -9.83 -5.77
N ILE A 81 9.53 -9.25 -6.31
CA ILE A 81 8.62 -8.40 -5.53
C ILE A 81 7.97 -9.21 -4.41
N THR A 82 7.49 -10.43 -4.71
CA THR A 82 6.87 -11.32 -3.72
C THR A 82 7.84 -11.65 -2.59
N LEU A 83 9.11 -11.97 -2.91
CA LEU A 83 10.15 -12.27 -1.93
C LEU A 83 10.43 -11.06 -1.04
N VAL A 84 10.59 -9.87 -1.63
CA VAL A 84 10.83 -8.62 -0.90
C VAL A 84 9.67 -8.31 0.04
N VAL A 85 8.43 -8.39 -0.44
CA VAL A 85 7.23 -8.16 0.38
C VAL A 85 7.15 -9.16 1.52
N TYR A 86 7.38 -10.45 1.24
CA TYR A 86 7.39 -11.50 2.26
C TYR A 86 8.44 -11.22 3.34
N TYR A 87 9.67 -10.88 2.93
CA TYR A 87 10.75 -10.57 3.85
C TYR A 87 10.43 -9.36 4.75
N LEU A 88 9.87 -8.29 4.17
CA LEU A 88 9.50 -7.09 4.93
C LEU A 88 8.30 -7.31 5.86
N VAL A 89 7.31 -8.10 5.47
CA VAL A 89 6.05 -8.26 6.23
C VAL A 89 6.11 -9.38 7.28
N PHE A 90 6.90 -10.42 7.05
CA PHE A 90 6.90 -11.62 7.92
C PHE A 90 8.22 -11.92 8.61
N VAL A 91 9.35 -11.54 8.02
CA VAL A 91 10.67 -11.97 8.50
C VAL A 91 11.38 -10.85 9.25
N LYS A 92 11.39 -9.63 8.70
CA LYS A 92 12.17 -8.50 9.25
C LYS A 92 11.55 -7.98 10.56
N PRO A 93 12.20 -8.16 11.73
CA PRO A 93 11.59 -7.88 13.04
C PRO A 93 11.11 -6.44 13.19
N ARG A 94 11.95 -5.46 12.80
CA ARG A 94 11.62 -4.03 12.88
C ARG A 94 10.35 -3.67 12.09
N SER A 95 10.19 -4.24 10.90
CA SER A 95 9.02 -3.97 10.05
C SER A 95 7.79 -4.66 10.63
N VAL A 96 7.93 -5.88 11.11
CA VAL A 96 6.83 -6.64 11.75
C VAL A 96 6.34 -5.94 13.03
N ASP A 97 7.25 -5.53 13.90
CA ASP A 97 6.92 -4.80 15.15
C ASP A 97 6.23 -3.48 14.84
N PHE A 98 6.65 -2.76 13.79
CA PHE A 98 5.97 -1.56 13.33
C PHE A 98 4.53 -1.84 12.88
N LEU A 99 4.31 -2.91 12.09
CA LEU A 99 2.97 -3.28 11.62
C LEU A 99 2.04 -3.67 12.80
N ILE A 100 2.59 -4.38 13.80
CA ILE A 100 1.85 -4.75 15.02
C ILE A 100 1.51 -3.50 15.84
N ALA A 101 2.48 -2.60 16.06
CA ALA A 101 2.27 -1.36 16.79
C ALA A 101 1.23 -0.47 16.09
N THR A 102 1.31 -0.37 14.76
CA THR A 102 0.32 0.36 13.94
C THR A 102 -1.08 -0.20 14.13
N GLU A 103 -1.26 -1.53 14.14
CA GLU A 103 -2.56 -2.15 14.44
C GLU A 103 -3.05 -1.77 15.85
N GLY A 104 -2.15 -1.79 16.83
CA GLY A 104 -2.44 -1.41 18.21
C GLY A 104 -2.87 0.04 18.35
N GLU A 105 -2.20 0.96 17.66
CA GLU A 105 -2.58 2.38 17.65
C GLU A 105 -3.89 2.62 16.90
N MET A 106 -4.11 1.95 15.76
CA MET A 106 -5.37 2.07 15.00
C MET A 106 -6.59 1.59 15.80
N LYS A 107 -6.45 0.59 16.68
CA LYS A 107 -7.53 0.13 17.55
C LYS A 107 -7.94 1.16 18.62
N LYS A 108 -7.07 2.12 18.94
CA LYS A 108 -7.38 3.20 19.88
C LYS A 108 -8.18 4.34 19.23
N VAL A 109 -8.19 4.40 17.91
CA VAL A 109 -8.87 5.46 17.17
C VAL A 109 -10.38 5.24 17.26
N ASN A 110 -11.09 6.22 17.80
CA ASN A 110 -12.54 6.28 17.72
C ASN A 110 -12.94 6.68 16.30
N TRP A 111 -13.59 5.78 15.57
CA TRP A 111 -14.08 6.07 14.23
C TRP A 111 -15.33 6.93 14.29
N SER A 112 -15.36 7.99 13.48
CA SER A 112 -16.51 8.90 13.37
C SER A 112 -17.81 8.14 13.14
N THR A 113 -18.88 8.61 13.77
CA THR A 113 -20.20 8.00 13.61
C THR A 113 -20.73 8.23 12.20
N ARG A 114 -21.63 7.37 11.72
CA ARG A 114 -22.22 7.50 10.37
C ARG A 114 -22.81 8.89 10.11
N ARG A 115 -23.36 9.54 11.15
CA ARG A 115 -23.92 10.88 11.05
C ARG A 115 -22.86 11.95 10.78
N GLU A 116 -21.71 11.85 11.44
CA GLU A 116 -20.57 12.76 11.23
C GLU A 116 -19.97 12.56 9.83
N ILE A 117 -19.85 11.31 9.37
CA ILE A 117 -19.34 10.99 8.03
C ILE A 117 -20.25 11.61 6.95
N ILE A 118 -21.57 11.50 7.10
CA ILE A 118 -22.54 12.10 6.17
C ILE A 118 -22.43 13.62 6.19
N GLY A 119 -22.32 14.23 7.38
CA GLY A 119 -22.15 15.68 7.52
C GLY A 119 -20.89 16.19 6.80
N SER A 120 -19.74 15.53 7.04
CA SER A 120 -18.47 15.90 6.43
C SER A 120 -18.47 15.70 4.91
N THR A 121 -18.96 14.54 4.44
CA THR A 121 -19.02 14.24 2.99
C THR A 121 -19.97 15.19 2.25
N SER A 122 -21.12 15.54 2.86
CA SER A 122 -22.09 16.46 2.27
C SER A 122 -21.50 17.86 2.03
N ALA A 123 -20.73 18.39 2.99
CA ALA A 123 -20.07 19.68 2.85
C ALA A 123 -19.06 19.68 1.68
N VAL A 124 -18.28 18.60 1.54
CA VAL A 124 -17.33 18.45 0.42
C VAL A 124 -18.07 18.36 -0.91
N ILE A 125 -19.12 17.55 -1.02
CA ILE A 125 -19.92 17.40 -2.24
C ILE A 125 -20.52 18.75 -2.67
N MET A 126 -21.09 19.51 -1.73
CA MET A 126 -21.64 20.83 -2.01
C MET A 126 -20.56 21.80 -2.51
N THR A 127 -19.39 21.81 -1.87
CA THR A 127 -18.26 22.66 -2.28
C THR A 127 -17.79 22.31 -3.69
N VAL A 128 -17.61 21.02 -3.99
CA VAL A 128 -17.19 20.55 -5.32
C VAL A 128 -18.24 20.87 -6.37
N LEU A 129 -19.55 20.75 -6.06
CA LEU A 129 -20.62 21.14 -6.98
C LEU A 129 -20.60 22.63 -7.31
N VAL A 130 -20.42 23.49 -6.31
CA VAL A 130 -20.34 24.95 -6.53
C VAL A 130 -19.15 25.29 -7.43
N ILE A 131 -17.97 24.72 -7.16
CA ILE A 131 -16.78 24.93 -7.99
C ILE A 131 -17.02 24.39 -9.41
N SER A 132 -17.64 23.22 -9.55
CA SER A 132 -17.95 22.61 -10.85
C SER A 132 -18.88 23.49 -11.69
N VAL A 133 -19.96 24.00 -11.10
CA VAL A 133 -20.90 24.92 -11.78
C VAL A 133 -20.22 26.24 -12.15
N PHE A 134 -19.38 26.78 -11.25
CA PHE A 134 -18.61 27.99 -11.51
C PHE A 134 -17.66 27.81 -12.70
N CYS A 135 -16.83 26.75 -12.68
CA CYS A 135 -15.92 26.43 -13.78
C CYS A 135 -16.69 26.23 -15.10
N TYR A 136 -17.79 25.45 -15.07
CA TYR A 136 -18.64 25.26 -16.26
C TYR A 136 -19.16 26.60 -16.81
N GLY A 137 -19.60 27.50 -15.94
CA GLY A 137 -20.05 28.83 -16.33
C GLY A 137 -18.96 29.67 -16.98
N ILE A 138 -17.77 29.70 -16.37
CA ILE A 138 -16.61 30.45 -16.89
C ILE A 138 -16.10 29.86 -18.20
N ASP A 139 -15.99 28.53 -18.30
CA ASP A 139 -15.61 27.83 -19.54
C ASP A 139 -16.58 28.16 -20.67
N ARG A 140 -17.89 28.19 -20.38
CA ARG A 140 -18.92 28.55 -21.36
C ARG A 140 -18.87 30.02 -21.74
N ALA A 141 -18.61 30.91 -20.79
CA ALA A 141 -18.44 32.33 -21.05
C ALA A 141 -17.23 32.61 -21.94
N PHE A 142 -16.09 31.99 -21.65
CA PHE A 142 -14.89 32.09 -22.49
C PHE A 142 -15.10 31.48 -23.88
N PHE A 143 -15.76 30.32 -23.97
CA PHE A 143 -16.13 29.74 -25.26
C PHE A 143 -16.95 30.72 -26.12
N TRP A 144 -17.99 31.31 -25.53
CA TRP A 144 -18.84 32.28 -26.23
C TRP A 144 -18.05 33.54 -26.63
N PHE A 145 -17.24 34.07 -25.71
CA PHE A 145 -16.38 35.23 -25.96
C PHE A 145 -15.37 34.99 -27.10
N PHE A 146 -14.67 33.86 -27.10
CA PHE A 146 -13.70 33.52 -28.15
C PHE A 146 -14.36 33.22 -29.49
N ALA A 147 -15.58 32.67 -29.50
CA ALA A 147 -16.38 32.51 -30.72
C ALA A 147 -16.75 33.86 -31.36
N GLN A 148 -17.09 34.89 -30.55
CA GLN A 148 -17.37 36.23 -31.08
C GLN A 148 -16.15 36.89 -31.73
N ILE A 149 -14.95 36.63 -31.20
CA ILE A 149 -13.68 37.17 -31.74
C ILE A 149 -13.20 36.39 -32.98
N LYS A 150 -13.92 35.35 -33.43
CA LYS A 150 -13.55 34.47 -34.56
C LYS A 150 -12.17 33.83 -34.43
N VAL A 151 -11.69 33.67 -33.20
CA VAL A 151 -10.51 32.84 -32.89
C VAL A 151 -10.89 31.36 -32.93
N LEU A 152 -12.16 31.05 -32.67
CA LEU A 152 -12.72 29.71 -32.73
C LEU A 152 -13.68 29.64 -33.91
N ASP A 153 -13.39 28.78 -34.88
CA ASP A 153 -14.33 28.41 -35.94
C ASP A 153 -15.36 27.47 -35.32
N VAL A 154 -16.54 28.02 -35.01
CA VAL A 154 -17.71 27.29 -34.49
C VAL A 154 -18.75 27.18 -35.59
#